data_AF-A0A942S6U9-F1
#
_entry.id   AF-A0A942S6U9-F1
#
_cell.length_a   1.000
_cell.length_b   1.000
_cell.length_c   1.000
_cell.angle_alpha   90.00
_cell.angle_beta   90.00
_cell.angle_gamma   90.00
#
_symmetry.space_group_name_H-M   'P 1'
#
loop_
_entity.id
_entity.type
_entity.pdbx_description
1 polymer ?
#
loop_
_entity_poly.entity_id
_entity_poly.type
_entity_poly.pdbx_seq_one_letter_code
_entity_poly.pdbx_strand_id
1 'polypeptide(L)' 'MNRIFTPEDLVQYLYKETTPEQDAAIEEALQNNWTLREKFEVIKKAHARLEKFKLSPRVESVLNVLKYGNKQIVSQD' A
#
# COMPACT_ATOMS: atom_id res chain seq x y z
N MET A 1 2.30 -4.04 27.27
CA MET A 1 3.16 -2.88 26.96
C MET A 1 2.34 -1.92 26.09
N ASN A 2 2.11 -0.68 26.54
CA ASN A 2 1.27 0.30 25.84
C ASN A 2 2.11 1.01 24.77
N ARG A 3 2.19 0.43 23.56
CA ARG A 3 2.91 1.04 22.44
C ARG A 3 2.05 2.16 21.88
N ILE A 4 2.48 3.40 22.04
CA ILE A 4 1.83 4.56 21.41
C ILE A 4 2.39 4.65 20.00
N PHE A 5 1.54 4.44 18.99
CA PHE A 5 1.94 4.59 17.60
C PHE A 5 2.14 6.07 17.28
N THR A 6 3.31 6.36 16.72
CA THR A 6 3.67 7.71 16.31
C THR A 6 3.20 7.97 14.88
N PRO A 7 3.11 9.25 14.46
CA PRO A 7 2.86 9.59 13.07
C PRO A 7 3.89 8.99 12.10
N GLU A 8 5.14 8.79 12.54
CA GLU A 8 6.20 8.17 11.73
C GLU A 8 5.91 6.69 11.45
N ASP A 9 5.42 5.94 12.44
CA ASP A 9 5.02 4.53 12.25
C ASP A 9 3.89 4.40 11.21
N LEU A 10 2.95 5.35 11.22
CA LEU A 10 1.85 5.39 10.25
C LEU A 10 2.33 5.72 8.83
N VAL A 11 3.38 6.54 8.70
CA VAL A 11 4.00 6.85 7.40
C VAL A 11 4.73 5.61 6.87
N GLN A 12 5.51 4.92 7.70
CA GLN A 12 6.17 3.67 7.31
C GLN A 12 5.16 2.62 6.86
N TYR A 13 4.03 2.48 7.59
CA TYR A 13 2.93 1.61 7.19
C TYR A 13 2.33 2.00 5.83
N LEU A 14 2.15 3.31 5.57
CA LEU A 14 1.63 3.78 4.29
C LEU A 14 2.55 3.43 3.11
N TYR A 15 3.86 3.46 3.32
CA TYR A 15 4.87 3.10 2.31
C TYR A 15 5.21 1.60 2.29
N LYS A 16 4.54 0.78 3.11
CA LYS A 16 4.81 -0.67 3.28
C LYS A 16 6.26 -0.97 3.69
N GLU A 17 6.82 -0.11 4.52
CA GLU A 17 8.17 -0.25 5.10
C GLU A 17 8.14 -0.93 6.49
N THR A 18 7.01 -1.54 6.85
CA THR A 18 6.74 -2.18 8.14
C THR A 18 6.77 -3.71 8.04
N THR A 19 7.03 -4.39 9.16
CA THR A 19 6.90 -5.85 9.24
C THR A 19 5.43 -6.27 9.41
N PRO A 20 5.06 -7.52 9.05
CA PRO A 20 3.69 -8.02 9.19
C PRO A 20 3.14 -7.91 10.62
N GLU A 21 4.00 -8.05 11.63
CA GLU A 21 3.64 -7.92 13.04
C GLU A 21 3.33 -6.46 13.41
N GLN A 22 4.02 -5.51 12.79
CA GLN A 22 3.76 -4.08 12.97
C GLN A 22 2.47 -3.66 12.26
N ASP A 23 2.22 -4.20 11.06
CA ASP A 23 0.97 -3.96 10.31
C ASP A 23 -0.25 -4.34 11.14
N ALA A 24 -0.26 -5.57 11.68
CA ALA A 24 -1.37 -6.05 12.50
C ALA A 24 -1.59 -5.18 13.75
N ALA A 25 -0.51 -4.74 14.39
CA ALA A 25 -0.59 -3.90 15.59
C ALA A 25 -1.07 -2.47 15.26
N ILE A 26 -0.70 -1.94 14.10
CA ILE A 26 -1.18 -0.63 13.60
C ILE A 26 -2.66 -0.72 13.22
N GLU A 27 -3.09 -1.80 12.57
CA GLU A 27 -4.50 -2.03 12.23
C GLU A 27 -5.38 -2.11 13.49
N GLU A 28 -4.94 -2.85 14.51
CA GLU A 28 -5.63 -2.93 15.80
C GLU A 28 -5.71 -1.54 16.47
N ALA A 29 -4.63 -0.77 16.43
CA ALA A 29 -4.61 0.58 16.99
C ALA A 29 -5.51 1.57 16.22
N LEU A 30 -5.59 1.45 14.90
CA LEU A 30 -6.48 2.26 14.06
C LEU A 30 -7.96 1.92 14.29
N GLN A 31 -8.27 0.67 14.64
CA GLN A 31 -9.63 0.26 15.01
C GLN A 31 -10.03 0.78 16.39
N ASN A 32 -9.11 0.75 17.36
CA ASN A 32 -9.39 1.13 18.74
C ASN A 32 -9.26 2.64 19.00
N ASN A 33 -8.52 3.39 18.19
CA ASN A 33 -8.23 4.80 18.42
C ASN A 33 -8.70 5.68 17.24
N TRP A 34 -9.86 6.32 17.44
CA TRP A 34 -10.47 7.22 16.46
C TRP A 34 -9.56 8.41 16.09
N THR A 35 -8.89 9.01 17.08
CA THR A 35 -7.98 10.15 16.86
C THR A 35 -6.78 9.75 16.00
N LEU A 36 -6.26 8.52 16.19
CA LEU A 36 -5.16 7.99 15.39
C LEU A 36 -5.60 7.78 13.93
N ARG A 37 -6.82 7.26 13.74
CA ARG A 37 -7.42 7.07 12.42
C ARG A 37 -7.59 8.38 11.66
N GLU A 38 -8.08 9.43 12.30
CA GLU A 38 -8.20 10.73 11.63
C GLU A 38 -6.86 11.27 11.16
N LYS A 39 -5.81 11.15 12.00
CA LYS A 39 -4.45 11.55 11.62
C LYS A 39 -3.94 10.72 10.43
N PHE A 40 -4.17 9.41 10.44
CA PHE A 40 -3.80 8.54 9.33
C PHE A 40 -4.51 8.91 8.02
N GLU A 41 -5.80 9.23 8.08
CA GLU A 41 -6.57 9.67 6.91
C GLU A 41 -6.03 10.99 6.33
N VAL A 42 -5.57 11.92 7.15
CA VAL A 42 -4.91 13.16 6.68
C VAL A 42 -3.61 12.85 5.94
N ILE A 43 -2.76 11.98 6.49
CA ILE A 43 -1.48 11.56 5.88
C ILE A 43 -1.75 10.85 4.54
N LYS A 44 -2.72 9.93 4.53
CA LYS A 44 -3.15 9.20 3.32
C LYS A 44 -3.67 10.14 2.23
N LYS A 45 -4.47 11.15 2.59
CA LYS A 45 -4.92 12.19 1.64
C LYS A 45 -3.78 13.04 1.11
N ALA A 46 -2.83 13.42 1.96
CA ALA A 46 -1.63 14.15 1.54
C ALA A 46 -0.78 13.31 0.56
N HIS A 47 -0.59 12.02 0.83
CA HIS A 47 0.08 11.07 -0.05
C HIS A 47 -0.63 10.93 -1.41
N ALA A 48 -1.94 10.70 -1.41
CA ALA A 48 -2.72 10.61 -2.64
C ALA A 48 -2.65 11.90 -3.50
N ARG A 49 -2.46 13.06 -2.88
CA ARG A 49 -2.25 14.33 -3.59
C ARG A 49 -0.85 14.43 -4.20
N LEU A 50 0.17 13.84 -3.57
CA LEU A 50 1.54 13.77 -4.06
C LEU A 50 1.68 12.78 -5.22
N GLU A 51 0.96 11.66 -5.19
CA GLU A 51 0.89 10.67 -6.28
C GLU A 51 0.12 11.17 -7.50
N LYS A 52 0.70 12.13 -8.22
CA LYS A 52 0.21 12.56 -9.55
C LYS A 52 1.24 12.37 -10.65
N PHE A 53 2.24 11.51 -10.45
CA PHE A 53 3.15 11.17 -11.53
C PHE A 53 2.55 10.03 -12.37
N LYS A 54 1.87 10.40 -13.46
CA LYS A 54 1.26 9.44 -14.38
C LYS A 54 2.36 8.81 -15.27
N LEU A 55 3.04 7.79 -14.75
CA LEU A 55 3.92 6.94 -15.55
C LEU A 55 3.05 6.04 -16.42
N SER A 56 3.28 6.10 -17.73
CA SER A 56 2.67 5.16 -18.66
C SER A 56 3.72 4.11 -19.04
N PRO A 57 3.44 2.81 -18.87
CA PRO A 57 4.36 1.77 -19.30
C PRO A 57 4.55 1.83 -20.81
N ARG A 58 5.71 1.36 -21.30
CA ARG A 58 5.91 1.18 -22.74
C ARG A 58 4.93 0.12 -23.25
N VAL A 59 4.39 0.34 -24.45
CA VAL A 59 3.45 -0.57 -25.12
C VAL A 59 4.00 -2.01 -25.17
N GLU A 60 5.30 -2.15 -25.45
CA GLU A 60 5.98 -3.45 -25.49
C GLU A 60 5.91 -4.21 -24.16
N SER A 61 6.07 -3.52 -23.02
CA SER A 61 5.98 -4.15 -21.70
C SER A 61 4.58 -4.70 -21.45
N VAL A 62 3.54 -3.95 -21.85
CA VAL A 62 2.14 -4.40 -21.75
C VAL A 62 1.92 -5.63 -22.64
N LEU A 63 2.41 -5.59 -23.88
CA LEU A 63 2.29 -6.72 -24.82
C LEU A 63 3.01 -7.97 -24.30
N ASN A 64 4.17 -7.83 -23.66
CA ASN A 64 4.92 -8.96 -23.11
C ASN A 64 4.20 -9.61 -21.92
N VAL A 65 3.59 -8.82 -21.03
CA VAL A 65 2.76 -9.34 -19.93
C VAL A 65 1.52 -10.07 -20.48
N LEU A 66 0.84 -9.50 -21.48
CA LEU A 66 -0.31 -10.12 -22.12
C LEU A 66 0.06 -11.44 -22.82
N LYS A 67 1.21 -11.50 -23.49
CA LYS A 67 1.73 -12.74 -24.11
C LYS A 67 2.02 -13.81 -23.07
N TYR A 68 2.62 -13.45 -21.94
CA TYR A 68 2.91 -14.38 -20.84
C TYR A 68 1.61 -14.97 -20.25
N GLY A 69 0.62 -14.12 -19.96
CA GLY A 69 -0.68 -14.57 -19.46
C GLY A 69 -1.42 -15.48 -20.45
N ASN A 70 -1.44 -15.13 -21.74
CA ASN A 70 -2.05 -15.99 -22.76
C ASN A 70 -1.31 -17.33 -22.92
N LYS A 71 0.02 -17.36 -22.81
CA LYS A 71 0.78 -18.61 -22.90
C LYS A 71 0.43 -19.57 -21.75
N GLN A 72 0.18 -19.05 -20.54
CA GLN A 72 -0.27 -19.85 -19.40
C GLN A 72 -1.67 -20.44 -19.64
N ILE A 73 -2.58 -19.67 -20.25
CA ILE A 73 -3.93 -20.12 -20.61
C ILE A 73 -3.88 -21.21 -21.69
N VAL A 74 -2.98 -21.09 -22.67
CA VAL A 74 -2.82 -22.07 -23.77
C VAL A 74 -2.02 -23.32 -23.36
N SER A 75 -1.31 -23.28 -22.23
CA SER A 75 -0.57 -24.45 -21.70
C SER A 75 -1.41 -25.32 -20.76
N GLN A 76 -2.70 -25.01 -20.64
CA GLN A 76 -3.66 -25.72 -19.80
C GLN A 76 -4.69 -26.44 -20.69
N ASP A 77 -4.19 -27.17 -21.69
CA ASP A 77 -4.87 -28.19 -22.49
C ASP A 77 -3.90 -29.35 -22.76
#